data_AF-A0A382HBX4-F1
#
_entry.id   AF-A0A382HBX4-F1
#
_cell.length_a   1.000
_cell.length_b   1.000
_cell.length_c   1.000
_cell.angle_alpha   90.00
_cell.angle_beta   90.00
_cell.angle_gamma   90.00
#
_symmetry.space_group_name_H-M   'P 1'
#
loop_
_entity.id
_entity.type
_entity.pdbx_description
1 polymer ?
#
loop_
_entity_poly.entity_id
_entity_poly.type
_entity_poly.pdbx_seq_one_letter_code
_entity_poly.pdbx_strand_id
1 'polypeptide(L)' 'SIDVTHAVKNPGFGIMEDVQPGQITYLWMPAVEDTSFLMLCAEYCGDNHAYMTAQILVE' A
#
# COMPACT_ATOMS: atom_id res chain seq x y z
N SER A 1 8.10 -3.75 -7.04
CA SER A 1 8.83 -4.27 -5.87
C SER A 1 10.29 -4.52 -6.23
N ILE A 2 11.20 -4.56 -5.26
CA ILE A 2 12.62 -4.90 -5.47
C ILE A 2 12.96 -6.36 -5.11
N ASP A 3 12.06 -7.08 -4.43
CA ASP A 3 12.31 -8.43 -3.90
C ASP A 3 11.18 -9.42 -4.26
N VAL A 4 10.10 -9.46 -3.49
CA VAL A 4 8.94 -10.35 -3.63
C VAL A 4 7.68 -9.55 -3.93
N THR A 5 6.54 -10.22 -4.15
CA THR A 5 5.27 -9.53 -4.31
C THR A 5 4.83 -8.92 -2.98
N HIS A 6 4.39 -7.66 -3.04
CA HIS A 6 3.68 -6.98 -1.95
C HIS A 6 2.35 -6.48 -2.51
N ALA A 7 1.44 -6.03 -1.65
CA ALA A 7 0.24 -5.34 -2.07
C ALA A 7 -0.01 -4.15 -1.14
N VAL A 8 -0.06 -2.94 -1.70
CA VAL A 8 -0.32 -1.73 -0.93
C VAL A 8 -1.83 -1.54 -0.79
N LYS A 9 -2.35 -1.60 0.44
CA LYS A 9 -3.79 -1.49 0.70
C LYS A 9 -4.12 -0.33 1.62
N ASN A 10 -5.13 0.45 1.26
CA ASN A 10 -5.80 1.37 2.18
C ASN A 10 -7.11 0.73 2.67
N PRO A 11 -7.25 0.36 3.95
CA PRO A 11 -8.49 -0.21 4.47
C PRO A 11 -9.68 0.75 4.45
N GLY A 12 -9.45 2.06 4.56
CA GLY A 12 -10.49 3.08 4.63
C GLY A 12 -11.18 3.35 3.30
N PHE A 13 -10.43 3.32 2.19
CA PHE A 13 -10.99 3.50 0.84
C PHE A 13 -11.27 2.20 0.10
N GLY A 14 -10.87 1.05 0.66
CA GLY A 14 -11.02 -0.24 0.00
C GLY A 14 -10.19 -0.38 -1.27
N ILE A 15 -9.16 0.46 -1.45
CA ILE A 15 -8.24 0.41 -2.60
C ILE A 15 -7.03 -0.44 -2.28
N MET A 16 -6.53 -1.10 -3.31
CA MET A 16 -5.41 -2.01 -3.25
C MET A 16 -4.79 -2.13 -4.64
N GLU A 17 -3.47 -2.28 -4.69
CA GLU A 17 -2.77 -2.69 -5.91
C GLU A 17 -1.57 -3.56 -5.56
N ASP A 18 -1.36 -4.62 -6.35
CA ASP A 18 -0.20 -5.48 -6.22
C ASP A 18 1.06 -4.78 -6.73
N VAL A 19 2.18 -5.09 -6.08
CA VAL A 19 3.49 -4.52 -6.35
C VAL A 19 4.44 -5.67 -6.68
N GLN A 20 4.35 -6.17 -7.91
CA GLN A 20 5.19 -7.26 -8.40
C GLN A 20 6.63 -6.77 -8.69
N PRO A 21 7.66 -7.63 -8.53
CA PRO A 21 9.00 -7.33 -9.02
C PRO A 21 9.04 -7.10 -10.54
N GLY A 22 9.74 -6.07 -10.98
CA GLY A 22 9.92 -5.74 -12.41
C GLY A 22 8.73 -5.08 -13.11
N GLN A 23 7.65 -4.78 -12.37
CA GLN A 23 6.47 -4.09 -12.92
C GLN A 23 6.30 -2.69 -12.31
N ILE A 24 5.71 -1.79 -13.10
CA ILE A 24 5.22 -0.49 -12.64
C ILE A 24 3.69 -0.58 -12.64
N THR A 25 3.10 -0.51 -11.46
CA THR A 25 1.65 -0.45 -11.25
C THR A 25 1.26 0.92 -10.73
N TYR A 26 -0.01 1.28 -10.89
CA TYR A 26 -0.55 2.58 -10.47
C TYR A 26 -1.79 2.36 -9.64
N LEU A 27 -1.85 3.01 -8.47
CA LEU A 27 -3.03 3.05 -7.62
C LEU A 27 -3.56 4.47 -7.58
N TRP A 28 -4.84 4.63 -7.89
CA TRP A 28 -5.52 5.90 -7.78
C TRP A 28 -6.24 5.99 -6.43
N MET A 29 -6.14 7.14 -5.77
CA MET A 29 -6.87 7.43 -4.53
C MET A 29 -7.43 8.85 -4.56
N PRO A 30 -8.69 9.06 -4.10
CA PRO A 30 -9.21 10.39 -3.89
C PRO A 30 -8.63 10.97 -2.59
N ALA A 31 -7.87 12.06 -2.70
CA ALA A 31 -7.38 12.84 -1.56
C ALA A 31 -8.21 14.12 -1.46
N VAL A 32 -9.19 14.14 -0.54
CA VAL A 32 -10.24 15.18 -0.52
C VAL A 32 -10.14 16.15 0.66
N GLU A 33 -9.39 15.82 1.72
CA GLU A 33 -9.25 16.62 2.93
C GLU A 33 -7.88 16.39 3.57
N ASP A 34 -7.40 17.36 4.36
CA ASP A 34 -6.17 17.25 5.14
C ASP A 34 -6.29 16.09 6.14
N THR A 35 -5.55 15.02 5.90
CA THR A 35 -5.70 13.79 6.69
C THR A 35 -4.54 12.83 6.51
N SER A 36 -4.46 11.85 7.40
CA SER A 36 -3.45 10.78 7.37
C SER A 36 -4.11 9.43 7.15
N PHE A 37 -3.61 8.66 6.19
CA PHE A 37 -4.09 7.32 5.90
C PHE A 37 -3.04 6.27 6.22
N LEU A 38 -3.42 5.25 6.99
CA LEU A 38 -2.61 4.05 7.19
C LEU A 38 -2.76 3.12 5.99
N MET A 39 -1.63 2.69 5.46
CA MET A 39 -1.50 1.69 4.41
C MET A 39 -0.86 0.43 4.99
N LEU A 40 -1.35 -0.73 4.58
CA LEU A 40 -0.86 -2.02 5.03
C LEU A 40 -0.35 -2.84 3.84
N CYS A 41 0.64 -3.69 4.07
CA CYS A 41 0.95 -4.78 3.15
C CYS A 41 -0.13 -5.85 3.26
N ALA A 42 -0.75 -6.21 2.14
CA ALA A 42 -1.87 -7.15 2.11
C ALA A 42 -1.62 -8.37 1.21
N GLU A 43 -0.35 -8.59 0.83
CA GLU A 43 0.15 -9.81 0.19
C GLU A 43 1.29 -10.36 1.04
N TYR A 44 1.28 -11.66 1.34
CA TYR A 44 2.27 -12.24 2.25
C TYR A 44 3.68 -12.11 1.67
N CYS A 45 4.54 -11.37 2.37
CA CYS A 45 5.88 -11.03 1.87
C CYS A 45 7.04 -11.50 2.78
N GLY A 46 6.75 -12.26 3.84
CA GLY A 46 7.75 -12.85 4.74
C GLY A 46 7.53 -12.55 6.22
N ASP A 47 8.56 -12.76 7.03
CA ASP A 47 8.46 -12.76 8.51
C ASP A 47 7.95 -11.44 9.10
N ASN A 48 8.31 -10.31 8.48
CA ASN A 48 7.88 -8.97 8.92
C ASN A 48 6.63 -8.45 8.20
N HIS A 49 5.91 -9.31 7.46
CA HIS A 49 4.70 -8.92 6.72
C HIS A 49 3.68 -8.17 7.58
N ALA A 50 3.42 -8.66 8.80
CA ALA A 50 2.46 -8.04 9.72
C ALA A 50 2.87 -6.63 10.21
N TYR A 51 4.16 -6.28 10.12
CA TYR A 51 4.70 -5.00 10.56
C TYR A 51 4.98 -4.05 9.38
N MET A 52 4.73 -4.48 8.15
CA MET A 52 4.98 -3.69 6.96
C MET A 52 3.82 -2.72 6.71
N THR A 53 3.97 -1.52 7.24
CA THR A 53 2.99 -0.42 7.14
C THR A 53 3.57 0.80 6.45
N ALA A 54 2.73 1.61 5.84
CA ALA A 54 3.09 2.94 5.34
C ALA A 54 2.03 3.97 5.74
N GLN A 55 2.37 5.26 5.70
CA GLN A 55 1.43 6.33 5.98
C GLN A 55 1.46 7.34 4.83
N ILE A 56 0.29 7.74 4.37
CA ILE A 56 0.11 8.82 3.39
C ILE A 56 -0.46 10.02 4.15
N LEU A 57 0.23 11.14 4.07
CA LEU A 57 -0.23 12.42 4.59
C LEU A 57 -0.70 13.29 3.41
N VAL A 58 -1.88 13.86 3.53
CA VAL A 58 -2.45 14.84 2.60
C VAL A 58 -2.60 16.15 3.36
N GLU A 59 -2.06 17.23 2.80
CA GLU A 59 -2.10 18.62 3.26
C GLU A 59 -2.31 19.55 2.05
#